data_AF-A0A3M0WI81-F1
#
_entry.id   AF-A0A3M0WI81-F1
#
_cell.length_a   1.000
_cell.length_b   1.000
_cell.length_c   1.000
_cell.angle_alpha   90.00
_cell.angle_beta   90.00
_cell.angle_gamma   90.00
#
_symmetry.space_group_name_H-M   'P 1'
#
loop_
_entity.id
_entity.type
_entity.pdbx_description
1 polymer ?
#
loop_
_entity_poly.entity_id
_entity_poly.type
_entity_poly.pdbx_seq_one_letter_code
_entity_poly.pdbx_strand_id
1 'polypeptide(L)'
;DSTIQSVRSQIFKGLSPLMELGIFSVDKDTGHISIDSDKLDEYINSDIDQLKTKISDLSTTLKDYVYFAVDPEGPIKSREKSFDRQVHNIEKKIEIDTKRIDEEIEIMKKQFIALQMYMAQMEDVRQRLSAVFGQNTQQ
;
A
#
# COMPACT_ATOMS: atom_id res chain seq x y z
N ASP A 1 -2.90 -8.53 -6.37
CA ASP A 1 -3.84 -7.57 -5.78
C ASP A 1 -5.23 -8.19 -5.79
N SER A 2 -5.84 -8.41 -4.63
CA SER A 2 -7.15 -9.08 -4.50
C SER A 2 -8.32 -8.21 -4.98
N THR A 3 -8.21 -6.88 -4.91
CA THR A 3 -9.23 -5.97 -5.43
C THR A 3 -9.28 -6.05 -6.95
N ILE A 4 -8.12 -6.00 -7.62
CA ILE A 4 -8.05 -6.12 -9.09
C ILE A 4 -8.54 -7.49 -9.55
N GLN A 5 -8.19 -8.57 -8.84
CA GLN A 5 -8.69 -9.92 -9.15
C GLN A 5 -10.21 -10.04 -8.96
N SER A 6 -10.75 -9.44 -7.89
CA SER A 6 -12.19 -9.38 -7.65
C SER A 6 -12.89 -8.62 -8.78
N VAL A 7 -12.33 -7.46 -9.18
CA VAL A 7 -12.88 -6.65 -10.28
C VAL A 7 -12.92 -7.42 -11.58
N ARG A 8 -11.80 -8.03 -11.94
CA ARG A 8 -11.69 -8.87 -13.13
C ARG A 8 -12.70 -10.02 -13.11
N SER A 9 -12.80 -10.74 -12.00
CA SER A 9 -13.73 -11.86 -11.88
C SER A 9 -15.18 -11.43 -12.04
N GLN A 10 -15.56 -10.26 -11.52
CA GLN A 10 -16.94 -9.77 -11.61
C GLN A 10 -17.28 -9.27 -13.01
N ILE A 11 -16.34 -8.61 -13.70
CA ILE A 11 -16.52 -8.27 -15.12
C ILE A 11 -16.76 -9.54 -15.94
N PHE A 12 -15.95 -10.59 -15.73
CA PHE A 12 -16.14 -11.86 -16.45
C PHE A 12 -17.46 -12.55 -16.09
N LYS A 13 -17.88 -12.50 -14.83
CA LYS A 13 -19.23 -12.96 -14.45
C LYS A 13 -20.32 -12.15 -15.14
N GLY A 14 -20.13 -10.84 -15.30
CA GLY A 14 -21.05 -9.98 -16.03
C GLY A 14 -21.20 -10.36 -17.50
N LEU A 15 -20.14 -10.89 -18.13
CA LEU A 15 -20.16 -11.40 -19.51
C LEU A 15 -20.86 -12.76 -19.66
N SER A 16 -21.14 -13.47 -18.56
CA SER A 16 -21.75 -14.81 -18.58
C SER A 16 -22.98 -14.95 -19.48
N PRO A 17 -23.94 -14.00 -19.53
CA PRO A 17 -25.15 -14.16 -20.34
C PRO A 17 -24.87 -14.42 -21.83
N LEU A 18 -23.85 -13.79 -22.41
CA LEU A 18 -23.46 -14.02 -23.81
C LEU A 18 -22.40 -15.12 -23.97
N MET A 19 -21.64 -15.45 -22.91
CA MET A 19 -20.77 -16.63 -22.90
C MET A 19 -21.57 -17.93 -22.85
N GLU A 20 -22.70 -17.96 -22.15
CA GLU A 20 -23.63 -19.09 -22.09
C GLU A 20 -24.24 -19.42 -23.46
N LEU A 21 -24.46 -18.41 -24.30
CA LEU A 21 -24.90 -18.57 -25.69
C LEU A 21 -23.76 -18.98 -26.63
N GLY A 22 -22.51 -19.02 -26.14
CA GLY A 22 -21.33 -19.24 -26.97
C GLY A 22 -20.96 -18.06 -27.88
N ILE A 23 -21.69 -16.94 -27.79
CA ILE A 23 -21.44 -15.74 -28.59
C ILE A 23 -20.14 -15.08 -28.15
N PHE A 24 -19.85 -15.06 -26.85
CA PHE A 24 -18.60 -14.53 -26.32
C PHE A 24 -17.66 -15.63 -25.84
N SER A 25 -16.38 -15.47 -26.14
CA SER A 25 -15.29 -16.19 -25.50
C SER A 25 -14.30 -15.21 -24.88
N VAL A 26 -13.72 -15.59 -23.76
CA VAL A 26 -12.75 -14.77 -23.01
C VAL A 26 -11.47 -15.56 -22.83
N ASP A 27 -10.38 -15.00 -23.34
CA ASP A 27 -9.04 -15.49 -23.04
C ASP A 27 -8.69 -15.17 -21.58
N LYS A 28 -8.43 -16.21 -20.79
CA LYS A 28 -8.15 -16.10 -19.35
C LYS A 28 -6.74 -15.59 -19.05
N ASP A 29 -5.85 -15.57 -20.02
CA ASP A 29 -4.47 -15.12 -19.84
C ASP A 29 -4.35 -13.66 -20.30
N THR A 30 -4.92 -13.31 -21.46
CA THR A 30 -4.82 -11.96 -22.03
C THR A 30 -6.01 -11.07 -21.69
N GLY A 31 -7.17 -11.64 -21.36
CA GLY A 31 -8.40 -10.89 -21.16
C GLY A 31 -9.08 -10.44 -22.46
N HIS A 32 -8.59 -10.89 -23.63
CA HIS A 32 -9.24 -10.60 -24.90
C HIS A 32 -10.62 -11.26 -24.98
N ILE A 33 -11.60 -10.46 -25.40
CA ILE A 33 -12.97 -10.91 -25.65
C ILE A 33 -13.11 -11.08 -27.16
N SER A 34 -13.54 -12.27 -27.59
CA SER A 34 -13.86 -12.55 -28.98
C SER A 34 -15.34 -12.83 -29.14
N ILE A 35 -15.87 -12.45 -30.30
CA ILE A 35 -17.28 -12.65 -30.67
C ILE A 35 -17.32 -13.73 -31.74
N ASP A 36 -18.14 -14.75 -31.53
CA ASP A 36 -18.50 -15.73 -32.53
C ASP A 36 -19.66 -15.17 -33.38
N SER A 37 -19.33 -14.67 -34.57
CA SER A 37 -20.29 -14.07 -35.49
C SER A 37 -21.30 -15.08 -36.03
N ASP A 38 -20.90 -16.34 -36.23
CA ASP A 38 -21.80 -17.38 -36.73
C ASP A 38 -22.87 -17.71 -35.69
N LYS A 39 -22.48 -17.80 -34.41
CA LYS A 39 -23.43 -17.98 -33.30
C LYS A 39 -24.32 -16.78 -33.10
N LEU A 40 -23.78 -15.57 -33.24
CA LEU A 40 -24.58 -14.36 -33.17
C LEU A 40 -25.66 -14.34 -34.27
N ASP A 41 -25.28 -14.64 -35.51
CA ASP A 41 -26.19 -14.67 -36.65
C ASP A 41 -27.23 -15.80 -36.52
N GLU A 42 -26.85 -16.95 -35.96
CA GLU A 42 -27.79 -18.04 -35.62
C GLU A 42 -28.91 -17.51 -34.71
N TYR A 43 -28.56 -16.85 -33.60
CA TYR A 43 -29.55 -16.31 -32.66
C TYR A 43 -30.36 -15.14 -33.24
N ILE A 44 -29.76 -14.29 -34.08
CA ILE A 44 -30.48 -13.22 -34.77
C ILE A 44 -31.62 -13.78 -35.64
N ASN A 45 -31.34 -14.88 -36.34
CA ASN A 45 -32.28 -15.46 -37.30
C ASN A 45 -33.24 -16.47 -36.69
N SER A 46 -32.88 -17.13 -35.58
CA SER A 46 -33.66 -18.24 -35.00
C SER A 46 -34.36 -17.91 -33.68
N ASP A 47 -33.77 -17.08 -32.82
CA ASP A 47 -34.33 -16.74 -31.51
C ASP A 47 -33.85 -15.36 -31.02
N ILE A 48 -34.33 -14.33 -31.70
CA ILE A 48 -33.96 -12.94 -31.44
C ILE A 48 -34.40 -12.46 -30.04
N ASP A 49 -35.47 -13.04 -29.48
CA ASP A 49 -36.01 -12.61 -28.19
C ASP A 49 -35.17 -13.17 -27.04
N GLN A 50 -34.65 -14.40 -27.15
CA GLN A 50 -33.63 -14.90 -26.24
C GLN A 50 -32.36 -14.04 -26.28
N LEU A 51 -31.90 -13.65 -27.48
CA LEU A 51 -30.73 -12.79 -27.64
C LEU A 51 -30.92 -11.43 -26.97
N LYS A 52 -32.06 -10.76 -27.21
CA LYS A 52 -32.40 -9.48 -26.56
C LYS A 52 -32.40 -9.61 -25.04
N THR A 53 -32.94 -10.70 -24.51
CA THR A 53 -33.01 -10.96 -23.06
C THR A 53 -31.60 -11.07 -22.49
N LYS A 54 -30.73 -11.89 -23.10
CA LYS A 54 -29.33 -12.04 -22.63
C LYS A 54 -28.50 -10.76 -22.78
N ILE A 55 -28.74 -9.95 -23.81
CA ILE A 55 -28.11 -8.62 -23.94
C ILE A 55 -28.60 -7.68 -22.83
N SER A 56 -29.88 -7.70 -22.49
CA SER A 56 -30.44 -6.92 -21.38
C SER A 56 -29.86 -7.35 -20.03
N ASP A 57 -29.74 -8.66 -19.80
CA ASP A 57 -29.13 -9.23 -18.60
C ASP A 57 -27.66 -8.84 -18.47
N LEU A 58 -26.90 -8.94 -19.58
CA LEU A 58 -25.51 -8.48 -19.68
C LEU A 58 -25.40 -7.00 -19.30
N SER A 59 -26.20 -6.15 -19.93
CA SER A 59 -26.19 -4.71 -19.71
C SER A 59 -26.50 -4.38 -18.25
N THR A 60 -27.50 -5.03 -17.66
CA THR A 60 -27.90 -4.81 -16.27
C THR A 60 -26.79 -5.25 -15.32
N THR A 61 -26.25 -6.45 -15.51
CA THR A 61 -25.22 -7.02 -14.64
C THR A 61 -23.93 -6.19 -14.68
N LEU A 62 -23.46 -5.79 -15.86
CA LEU A 62 -22.28 -4.95 -15.99
C LEU A 62 -22.51 -3.55 -15.41
N LYS A 63 -23.68 -2.96 -15.64
CA LYS A 63 -24.04 -1.65 -15.10
C LYS A 63 -24.02 -1.67 -13.57
N ASP A 64 -24.73 -2.62 -12.96
CA ASP A 64 -24.82 -2.75 -11.51
C ASP A 64 -23.44 -3.00 -10.90
N TYR A 65 -22.62 -3.82 -11.56
CA TYR A 65 -21.26 -4.07 -11.11
C TYR A 65 -20.37 -2.81 -11.19
N VAL A 66 -20.41 -2.07 -12.31
CA VAL A 66 -19.64 -0.84 -12.46
C VAL A 66 -20.05 0.16 -11.39
N TYR A 67 -21.34 0.35 -11.13
CA TYR A 67 -21.81 1.22 -10.06
C TYR A 67 -21.29 0.79 -8.70
N PHE A 68 -21.39 -0.49 -8.36
CA PHE A 68 -20.85 -1.00 -7.10
C PHE A 68 -19.33 -0.80 -6.99
N ALA A 69 -18.59 -1.02 -8.08
CA ALA A 69 -17.14 -0.92 -8.09
C ALA A 69 -16.64 0.51 -7.83
N VAL A 70 -17.32 1.51 -8.42
CA VAL A 70 -16.96 2.94 -8.34
C VAL A 70 -17.68 3.69 -7.22
N ASP A 71 -18.57 3.02 -6.49
CA ASP A 71 -19.28 3.59 -5.35
C ASP A 71 -18.29 4.15 -4.30
N PRO A 72 -18.62 5.25 -3.59
CA PRO A 72 -17.78 5.78 -2.52
C PRO A 72 -17.48 4.79 -1.38
N GLU A 73 -18.34 3.80 -1.16
CA GLU A 73 -18.15 2.66 -0.26
C GLU A 73 -17.80 1.37 -1.01
N GLY A 74 -17.59 1.47 -2.31
CA GLY A 74 -17.16 0.40 -3.19
C GLY A 74 -15.74 -0.09 -2.92
N PRO A 75 -15.38 -1.25 -3.50
CA PRO A 75 -14.09 -1.91 -3.25
C PRO A 75 -12.89 -1.06 -3.67
N ILE A 76 -13.01 -0.27 -4.73
CA ILE A 76 -11.92 0.60 -5.21
C ILE A 76 -11.65 1.70 -4.18
N LYS A 77 -12.69 2.45 -3.78
CA LYS A 77 -12.53 3.55 -2.82
C LYS A 77 -12.14 3.07 -1.43
N SER A 78 -12.65 1.91 -1.00
CA SER A 78 -12.23 1.25 0.24
C SER A 78 -10.73 0.92 0.23
N ARG A 79 -10.22 0.43 -0.90
CA ARG A 79 -8.79 0.13 -1.06
C ARG A 79 -7.94 1.40 -1.04
N GLU A 80 -8.38 2.47 -1.70
CA GLU A 80 -7.75 3.80 -1.67
C GLU A 80 -7.67 4.34 -0.24
N LYS A 81 -8.80 4.38 0.49
CA LYS A 81 -8.85 4.75 1.92
C LYS A 81 -7.88 3.91 2.77
N SER A 82 -7.71 2.63 2.43
CA SER A 82 -6.75 1.76 3.11
C SER A 82 -5.29 2.12 2.83
N PHE A 83 -4.97 2.60 1.64
CA PHE A 83 -3.62 3.11 1.34
C PHE A 83 -3.38 4.44 2.04
N ASP A 84 -4.35 5.36 2.02
CA ASP A 84 -4.24 6.65 2.72
C ASP A 84 -3.95 6.46 4.22
N ARG A 85 -4.65 5.50 4.86
CA ARG A 85 -4.38 5.14 6.27
C ARG A 85 -2.97 4.58 6.49
N GLN A 86 -2.47 3.78 5.56
CA GLN A 86 -1.11 3.25 5.66
C GLN A 86 -0.08 4.35 5.53
N VAL A 87 -0.26 5.26 4.57
CA VAL A 87 0.59 6.44 4.40
C VAL A 87 0.60 7.28 5.67
N HIS A 88 -0.59 7.65 6.18
CA HIS A 88 -0.72 8.44 7.41
C HIS A 88 -0.04 7.79 8.62
N ASN A 89 -0.16 6.46 8.77
CA ASN A 89 0.49 5.74 9.85
C ASN A 89 2.01 5.74 9.71
N ILE A 90 2.54 5.64 8.48
CA ILE A 90 3.98 5.73 8.21
C ILE A 90 4.47 7.14 8.53
N GLU A 91 3.78 8.19 8.10
CA GLU A 91 4.13 9.58 8.39
C GLU A 91 4.16 9.86 9.90
N LYS A 92 3.15 9.40 10.64
CA LYS A 92 3.15 9.51 12.12
C LYS A 92 4.32 8.78 12.76
N LYS A 93 4.69 7.61 12.25
CA LYS A 93 5.83 6.86 12.78
C LYS A 93 7.14 7.61 12.54
N ILE A 94 7.31 8.17 11.34
CA ILE A 94 8.47 9.01 11.00
C ILE A 94 8.55 10.20 11.96
N GLU A 95 7.44 10.88 12.24
CA GLU A 95 7.41 12.02 13.17
C GLU A 95 7.87 11.61 14.59
N ILE A 96 7.34 10.50 15.11
CA ILE A 96 7.69 9.99 16.43
C ILE A 96 9.17 9.58 16.50
N ASP A 97 9.65 8.86 15.49
CA ASP A 97 11.03 8.39 15.45
C ASP A 97 12.00 9.57 15.30
N THR A 98 11.63 10.61 14.56
CA THR A 98 12.43 11.85 14.44
C THR A 98 12.55 12.55 15.80
N LYS A 99 11.45 12.73 16.52
CA LYS A 99 11.46 13.32 17.87
C LYS A 99 12.34 12.53 18.84
N ARG A 100 12.28 11.20 18.79
CA ARG A 100 13.14 10.33 19.60
C ARG A 100 14.62 10.49 19.27
N ILE A 101 14.96 10.56 17.99
CA ILE A 101 16.35 10.78 17.56
C ILE A 101 16.86 12.12 18.10
N ASP A 102 16.06 13.18 18.02
CA ASP A 102 16.43 14.50 18.54
C ASP A 102 16.65 14.48 20.07
N GLU A 103 15.77 13.80 20.82
CA GLU A 103 15.92 13.61 22.26
C GLU A 103 17.20 12.85 22.63
N GLU A 104 17.48 11.75 21.93
CA GLU A 104 18.69 10.95 22.14
C GLU A 104 19.96 11.73 21.80
N ILE A 105 19.95 12.56 20.75
CA ILE A 105 21.05 13.47 20.42
C ILE A 105 21.31 14.46 21.57
N GLU A 106 20.27 15.04 22.15
CA GLU A 106 20.41 15.95 23.30
C GLU A 106 20.95 15.24 24.56
N ILE A 107 20.53 14.00 24.80
CA ILE A 107 21.07 13.17 25.88
C ILE A 107 22.56 12.91 25.65
N MET A 108 22.95 12.51 24.43
CA MET A 108 24.36 12.27 24.09
C MET A 108 25.21 13.54 24.23
N LYS A 109 24.70 14.71 23.83
CA LYS A 109 25.40 15.99 24.04
C LYS A 109 25.67 16.25 25.51
N LYS A 110 24.68 16.04 26.39
CA LYS A 110 24.84 16.20 27.84
C LYS A 110 25.87 15.22 28.43
N GLN A 111 25.80 13.95 28.01
CA GLN A 111 26.77 12.93 28.43
C GLN A 111 28.19 13.28 27.98
N PHE A 112 28.35 13.80 26.77
CA PHE A 112 29.64 14.23 26.24
C PHE A 112 30.22 15.41 27.03
N ILE A 113 29.42 16.43 27.36
CA ILE A 113 29.85 17.55 28.20
C ILE A 113 30.29 17.07 29.59
N ALA A 114 29.51 16.18 30.22
CA ALA A 114 29.86 15.62 31.52
C ALA A 114 31.20 14.85 31.48
N LEU A 115 31.43 14.11 30.39
CA LEU A 115 32.68 13.38 30.19
C LEU A 115 33.87 14.33 30.01
N GLN A 116 33.71 15.43 29.26
CA GLN A 116 34.74 16.46 29.15
C GLN A 116 35.09 17.10 30.51
N MET A 117 34.07 17.41 31.32
CA MET A 117 34.29 17.95 32.67
C MET A 117 35.05 16.97 33.56
N TYR A 118 34.69 15.68 33.50
CA TYR A 118 35.37 14.63 34.25
C TYR A 118 36.84 14.49 33.82
N MET A 119 37.11 14.51 32.52
CA MET A 119 38.49 14.50 31.99
C MET A 119 39.30 15.70 32.46
N ALA A 120 38.71 16.91 32.48
CA ALA A 120 39.37 18.11 32.97
C ALA A 120 39.70 18.01 34.48
N GLN A 121 38.78 17.47 35.28
CA GLN A 121 39.02 17.22 36.71
C GLN A 121 40.13 16.19 36.92
N MET A 122 40.16 15.11 36.13
CA MET A 122 41.25 14.13 36.18
C MET A 122 42.61 14.75 35.83
N GLU A 123 42.65 15.62 34.82
CA GLU A 123 43.89 16.29 34.44
C GLU A 123 44.38 17.25 35.55
N ASP A 124 43.48 18.02 36.18
CA ASP A 124 43.82 18.86 37.34
C ASP A 124 44.37 18.02 38.51
N VAL A 125 43.70 16.90 38.83
CA VAL A 125 44.18 15.96 39.85
C VAL A 125 45.56 15.40 39.49
N ARG A 126 45.79 15.03 38.22
CA ARG A 126 47.09 14.54 37.74
C ARG A 126 48.18 15.60 37.89
N GLN A 127 47.88 16.85 37.55
CA GLN A 127 48.82 17.97 37.70
C GLN A 127 49.16 18.22 39.17
N ARG A 128 48.16 18.21 40.06
CA ARG A 128 48.37 18.36 41.51
C ARG A 128 49.21 17.22 42.09
N LEU A 129 48.92 15.97 41.73
CA LEU A 129 49.73 14.82 42.14
C LEU A 129 51.17 14.96 41.64
N SER A 130 51.37 15.35 40.38
CA SER A 130 52.70 15.56 39.81
C SER A 130 53.47 16.68 40.53
N ALA A 131 52.79 17.76 40.95
CA ALA A 131 53.41 18.83 41.71
C ALA A 131 53.83 18.37 43.12
N VAL A 132 52.97 17.63 43.82
CA VAL A 132 53.22 17.14 45.19
C VAL A 132 54.33 16.08 45.22
N PHE A 133 54.34 15.16 44.26
CA PHE A 133 55.30 14.04 44.24
C PHE A 133 56.55 14.32 43.40
N GLY A 134 56.50 15.26 42.45
CA GLY A 134 57.65 15.67 41.65
C GLY A 134 58.64 16.58 42.40
N GLN A 135 58.20 17.33 43.41
CA GLN A 135 59.09 18.15 44.24
C GLN A 135 59.83 17.36 45.33
N ASN A 136 59.35 16.17 45.71
CA ASN A 136 59.95 15.36 46.79
C ASN A 136 61.11 14.45 46.33
N THR A 137 61.56 14.53 45.08
CA THR A 137 62.72 13.77 44.56
C THR A 137 64.00 14.61 44.39
N GLN A 138 63.98 15.87 44.86
CA GLN A 138 65.18 16.72 44.97
C GLN A 138 65.51 17.00 46.44
N GLN A 139 65.88 15.97 47.21
CA GLN A 139 66.66 16.08 48.44
C GLN A 139 67.64 14.92 48.52
#